data_AF-A0A3M2S3C5-F1
#
_entry.id   AF-A0A3M2S3C5-F1
#
_cell.length_a   1.000
_cell.length_b   1.000
_cell.length_c   1.000
_cell.angle_alpha   90.00
_cell.angle_beta   90.00
_cell.angle_gamma   90.00
#
_symmetry.space_group_name_H-M   'P 1'
#
loop_
_entity.id
_entity.type
_entity.pdbx_description
1 polymer ?
#
loop_
_entity_poly.entity_id
_entity_poly.type
_entity_poly.pdbx_seq_one_letter_code
_entity_poly.pdbx_strand_id
1 'polypeptide(L)'
;MASASPSSCLSSPASFVTAHDSIVDKSTAASSPVQENPCPYRDARQLPRELKAHCHIFLEEQLYASAINLLNSIAGAGASKRTSANRKGVPVPPPSHLALLSTLVVHPLHTTRAEKKEHLDVSSQALDYLRNILAIVGPVNADFRTAFQFYSVPRSGRRREQLASTNDSDVSDVEWSGDDERLRGKIANDGSVWNRGQDFWSTIGWAFNCSTMYPNRWRYWKVWLEFMMDVLEADWNERERRDKAAQQANGPNSEPILTSREESIIAMYMNQQNGRQYGAKGFIKALFADGGELSSSAFREVFDKEPRGPRKQSKKRKREQVLDLENDKFGDYFEDESMSSGVSEPPTPQKPKDTRKLGNAGIHPPGMVESISIRLRIFKLLSAVTWSLQKRSELNRLYEEYTAALKLLPLPTFSLFLSQRPNILLPEALVTINKELFDLLLPSSYKNPSRVDPEGDAQGSLSMPMLEHCYVLHPANTVALEDNAKLSLVVESAIQLLWSFDMMVYSEEFEAAVEKGIKARETKAKKRRTGKMKGDAGDAMAQDVLANSGTRLGILLEALKAVKEAE
;
A
#
# COMPACT_ATOMS: atom_id res chain seq x y z
N MET A 1 -34.14 -3.45 -66.16
CA MET A 1 -34.19 -2.53 -67.30
C MET A 1 -35.36 -1.58 -67.10
N ALA A 2 -35.14 -0.27 -67.35
CA ALA A 2 -36.09 0.87 -67.45
C ALA A 2 -36.86 1.27 -66.16
N SER A 3 -36.61 2.41 -65.47
CA SER A 3 -36.73 3.86 -65.80
C SER A 3 -38.19 4.33 -65.87
N ALA A 4 -38.68 5.47 -65.37
CA ALA A 4 -38.12 6.68 -64.75
C ALA A 4 -39.25 7.54 -64.09
N SER A 5 -38.82 8.56 -63.34
CA SER A 5 -39.55 9.65 -62.64
C SER A 5 -40.26 10.67 -63.56
N PRO A 6 -40.91 11.73 -63.02
CA PRO A 6 -40.22 13.03 -62.75
C PRO A 6 -40.68 13.69 -61.41
N SER A 7 -40.08 14.72 -60.80
CA SER A 7 -39.34 15.90 -61.32
C SER A 7 -38.46 16.55 -60.23
N SER A 8 -37.36 17.17 -60.68
CA SER A 8 -36.28 17.94 -60.00
C SER A 8 -36.72 19.35 -59.50
N CYS A 9 -36.00 20.08 -58.61
CA CYS A 9 -34.68 20.76 -58.77
C CYS A 9 -34.06 21.15 -57.39
N LEU A 10 -32.80 20.76 -57.09
CA LEU A 10 -31.53 21.56 -57.03
C LEU A 10 -31.40 22.61 -55.89
N SER A 11 -30.61 22.34 -54.83
CA SER A 11 -29.20 22.80 -54.55
C SER A 11 -29.11 24.23 -53.93
N SER A 12 -28.33 24.63 -52.93
CA SER A 12 -27.18 24.11 -52.14
C SER A 12 -26.93 25.14 -50.96
N PRO A 13 -25.83 25.12 -50.16
CA PRO A 13 -25.79 25.51 -48.75
C PRO A 13 -25.00 26.81 -48.42
N ALA A 14 -25.47 27.61 -47.47
CA ALA A 14 -24.66 28.58 -46.70
C ALA A 14 -25.52 29.34 -45.67
N SER A 15 -25.22 29.25 -44.37
CA SER A 15 -25.40 30.38 -43.45
C SER A 15 -24.66 30.12 -42.12
N PHE A 16 -23.36 30.34 -42.14
CA PHE A 16 -22.55 30.70 -40.98
C PHE A 16 -22.34 32.23 -41.04
N VAL A 17 -22.31 32.88 -39.86
CA VAL A 17 -21.93 34.31 -39.62
C VAL A 17 -22.99 35.32 -40.15
N THR A 18 -23.60 36.26 -39.42
CA THR A 18 -23.13 37.17 -38.37
C THR A 18 -24.38 37.83 -37.73
N ALA A 19 -24.42 38.04 -36.43
CA ALA A 19 -25.26 39.07 -35.82
C ALA A 19 -24.46 39.77 -34.72
N HIS A 20 -23.94 40.93 -35.07
CA HIS A 20 -23.31 41.89 -34.19
C HIS A 20 -24.37 42.67 -33.40
N ASP A 21 -23.98 43.06 -32.18
CA ASP A 21 -24.49 44.17 -31.38
C ASP A 21 -25.94 44.12 -30.87
N SER A 22 -26.07 43.66 -29.62
CA SER A 22 -27.02 44.27 -28.69
C SER A 22 -26.37 44.48 -27.32
N ILE A 23 -26.20 45.77 -27.01
CA ILE A 23 -25.80 46.32 -25.72
C ILE A 23 -26.84 45.91 -24.68
N VAL A 24 -26.41 45.18 -23.65
CA VAL A 24 -27.17 45.07 -22.40
C VAL A 24 -26.19 45.18 -21.24
N ASP A 25 -26.11 46.39 -20.69
CA ASP A 25 -25.64 46.63 -19.34
C ASP A 25 -26.48 45.80 -18.35
N LYS A 26 -25.93 44.68 -17.91
CA LYS A 26 -26.30 44.02 -16.66
C LYS A 26 -25.02 43.62 -15.95
N SER A 27 -24.48 44.58 -15.21
CA SER A 27 -23.53 44.33 -14.14
C SER A 27 -24.12 43.32 -13.15
N THR A 28 -23.67 42.07 -13.23
CA THR A 28 -23.68 41.10 -12.13
C THR A 28 -22.25 40.99 -11.63
N ALA A 29 -21.76 42.06 -11.00
CA ALA A 29 -20.52 42.02 -10.25
C ALA A 29 -20.70 41.10 -9.03
N ALA A 30 -20.63 39.79 -9.26
CA ALA A 30 -20.03 38.90 -8.27
C ALA A 30 -18.54 39.26 -8.33
N SER A 31 -18.10 40.11 -7.39
CA SER A 31 -16.70 40.17 -7.01
C SER A 31 -16.24 38.74 -6.81
N SER A 32 -15.41 38.22 -7.72
CA SER A 32 -14.78 36.91 -7.55
C SER A 32 -14.13 36.89 -6.17
N PRO A 33 -14.57 36.05 -5.22
CA PRO A 33 -13.64 35.63 -4.21
C PRO A 33 -12.58 34.82 -4.96
N VAL A 34 -11.32 35.13 -4.68
CA VAL A 34 -10.18 34.27 -4.95
C VAL A 34 -10.64 32.83 -4.75
N GLN A 35 -10.49 31.98 -5.77
CA GLN A 35 -10.76 30.54 -5.64
C GLN A 35 -9.76 29.95 -4.65
N GLU A 36 -10.04 30.12 -3.35
CA GLU A 36 -9.51 29.26 -2.31
C GLU A 36 -9.98 27.85 -2.65
N ASN A 37 -9.06 26.90 -2.79
CA ASN A 37 -9.45 25.49 -2.78
C ASN A 37 -10.13 25.23 -1.43
N PRO A 38 -11.47 25.08 -1.35
CA PRO A 38 -12.12 24.92 -0.06
C PRO A 38 -11.61 23.63 0.56
N CYS A 39 -11.29 23.66 1.86
CA CYS A 39 -10.92 22.46 2.60
C CYS A 39 -11.93 21.34 2.28
N PRO A 40 -11.49 20.19 1.77
CA PRO A 40 -12.41 19.12 1.36
C PRO A 40 -13.09 18.47 2.58
N TYR A 41 -12.53 18.70 3.77
CA TYR A 41 -12.96 18.07 5.01
C TYR A 41 -13.73 19.01 5.92
N ARG A 42 -14.59 18.40 6.73
CA ARG A 42 -15.38 19.10 7.74
C ARG A 42 -14.64 19.20 9.06
N ASP A 43 -14.96 20.26 9.80
CA ASP A 43 -14.50 20.39 11.18
C ASP A 43 -15.04 19.25 12.03
N ALA A 44 -14.19 18.73 12.90
CA ALA A 44 -14.55 17.72 13.88
C ALA A 44 -14.89 18.38 15.22
N ARG A 45 -15.72 17.70 16.01
CA ARG A 45 -15.91 18.00 17.43
C ARG A 45 -15.96 16.70 18.22
N GLN A 46 -15.69 16.76 19.51
CA GLN A 46 -15.80 15.59 20.38
C GLN A 46 -17.26 15.12 20.49
N LEU A 47 -17.44 13.82 20.74
CA LEU A 47 -18.74 13.26 21.08
C LEU A 47 -19.31 13.92 22.35
N PRO A 48 -20.62 14.20 22.39
CA PRO A 48 -21.31 14.57 23.64
C PRO A 48 -21.06 13.52 24.73
N ARG A 49 -20.93 13.96 25.98
CA ARG A 49 -20.49 13.12 27.12
C ARG A 49 -21.31 11.84 27.27
N GLU A 50 -22.63 11.94 27.15
CA GLU A 50 -23.54 10.80 27.30
C GLU A 50 -23.35 9.79 26.17
N LEU A 51 -23.24 10.27 24.92
CA LEU A 51 -23.02 9.42 23.75
C LEU A 51 -21.63 8.78 23.78
N LYS A 52 -20.61 9.51 24.24
CA LYS A 52 -19.27 8.99 24.46
C LYS A 52 -19.30 7.86 25.50
N ALA A 53 -19.96 8.06 26.62
CA ALA A 53 -20.10 7.05 27.68
C ALA A 53 -20.84 5.79 27.17
N HIS A 54 -21.94 5.94 26.43
CA HIS A 54 -22.65 4.80 25.84
C HIS A 54 -21.78 4.04 24.83
N CYS A 55 -21.08 4.74 23.94
CA CYS A 55 -20.15 4.10 23.00
C CYS A 55 -19.03 3.37 23.75
N HIS A 56 -18.48 3.99 24.79
CA HIS A 56 -17.42 3.41 25.61
C HIS A 56 -17.88 2.10 26.26
N ILE A 57 -19.03 2.10 26.93
CA ILE A 57 -19.62 0.90 27.55
C ILE A 57 -19.84 -0.20 26.51
N PHE A 58 -20.42 0.11 25.35
CA PHE A 58 -20.63 -0.90 24.31
C PHE A 58 -19.32 -1.49 23.77
N LEU A 59 -18.27 -0.69 23.66
CA LEU A 59 -16.95 -1.17 23.22
C LEU A 59 -16.26 -2.03 24.28
N GLU A 60 -16.41 -1.70 25.56
CA GLU A 60 -15.89 -2.49 26.69
C GLU A 60 -16.59 -3.85 26.81
N GLU A 61 -17.92 -3.85 26.75
CA GLU A 61 -18.76 -5.05 26.83
C GLU A 61 -18.75 -5.88 25.53
N GLN A 62 -17.87 -5.54 24.57
CA GLN A 62 -17.71 -6.21 23.28
C GLN A 62 -18.99 -6.23 22.42
N LEU A 63 -19.92 -5.31 22.67
CA LEU A 63 -21.12 -5.06 21.89
C LEU A 63 -20.79 -4.18 20.67
N TYR A 64 -19.80 -4.61 19.88
CA TYR A 64 -19.19 -3.82 18.81
C TYR A 64 -20.19 -3.38 17.73
N ALA A 65 -21.12 -4.26 17.34
CA ALA A 65 -22.14 -3.91 16.35
C ALA A 65 -23.02 -2.74 16.83
N SER A 66 -23.46 -2.77 18.08
CA SER A 66 -24.25 -1.68 18.69
C SER A 66 -23.46 -0.38 18.77
N ALA A 67 -22.18 -0.45 19.17
CA ALA A 67 -21.30 0.71 19.20
C ALA A 67 -21.12 1.33 17.81
N ILE A 68 -20.83 0.52 16.79
CA ILE A 68 -20.60 0.99 15.42
C ILE A 68 -21.87 1.58 14.82
N ASN A 69 -23.04 0.98 15.07
CA ASN A 69 -24.33 1.50 14.60
C ASN A 69 -24.66 2.87 15.22
N LEU A 70 -24.38 3.03 16.53
CA LEU A 70 -24.54 4.31 17.21
C LEU A 70 -23.60 5.36 16.61
N LEU A 71 -22.32 5.02 16.43
CA LEU A 71 -21.32 5.91 15.84
C LEU A 71 -21.68 6.32 14.39
N ASN A 72 -22.13 5.38 13.56
CA ASN A 72 -22.62 5.67 12.20
C ASN A 72 -23.82 6.62 12.21
N SER A 73 -24.78 6.40 13.10
CA SER A 73 -25.97 7.26 13.25
C SER A 73 -25.59 8.68 13.64
N ILE A 74 -24.63 8.83 14.57
CA ILE A 74 -24.13 10.13 15.02
C ILE A 74 -23.38 10.84 13.89
N ALA A 75 -22.48 10.14 13.19
CA ALA A 75 -21.72 10.68 12.07
C ALA A 75 -22.65 11.14 10.94
N GLY A 76 -23.66 10.33 10.59
CA GLY A 76 -24.68 10.65 9.58
C GLY A 76 -25.52 11.88 9.94
N ALA A 77 -25.98 11.97 11.20
CA ALA A 77 -26.73 13.13 11.68
C ALA A 77 -25.88 14.43 11.68
N GLY A 78 -24.58 14.31 11.96
CA GLY A 78 -23.61 15.40 11.80
C GLY A 78 -23.38 15.78 10.33
N ALA A 79 -23.33 14.78 9.44
CA ALA A 79 -23.11 14.96 8.01
C ALA A 79 -24.25 15.77 7.34
N SER A 80 -25.51 15.52 7.71
CA SER A 80 -26.69 16.11 7.05
C SER A 80 -26.84 17.63 7.20
N LYS A 81 -26.16 18.30 8.13
CA LYS A 81 -26.36 19.74 8.44
C LYS A 81 -25.59 20.70 7.52
N ARG A 82 -25.47 20.38 6.21
CA ARG A 82 -24.69 21.13 5.20
C ARG A 82 -25.06 22.62 5.05
N THR A 83 -26.31 22.99 5.32
CA THR A 83 -26.91 24.25 4.85
C THR A 83 -27.29 25.24 5.96
N SER A 84 -26.99 24.95 7.23
CA SER A 84 -27.30 25.87 8.32
C SER A 84 -26.15 26.86 8.53
N ALA A 85 -26.49 28.14 8.75
CA ALA A 85 -25.58 29.22 9.13
C ALA A 85 -24.71 28.90 10.37
N ASN A 86 -25.04 27.84 11.12
CA ASN A 86 -24.21 27.26 12.18
C ASN A 86 -23.64 25.90 11.75
N ARG A 87 -22.47 25.90 11.10
CA ARG A 87 -21.69 24.69 10.79
C ARG A 87 -21.14 24.07 12.08
N LYS A 88 -21.95 23.32 12.82
CA LYS A 88 -21.45 22.53 13.95
C LYS A 88 -20.59 21.38 13.41
N GLY A 89 -19.39 21.21 13.98
CA GLY A 89 -18.49 20.12 13.60
C GLY A 89 -19.14 18.73 13.68
N VAL A 90 -18.63 17.80 12.89
CA VAL A 90 -19.09 16.41 12.92
C VAL A 90 -18.56 15.75 14.19
N PRO A 91 -19.41 15.11 15.01
CA PRO A 91 -18.93 14.43 16.21
C PRO A 91 -18.05 13.22 15.84
N VAL A 92 -16.85 13.15 16.41
CA VAL A 92 -15.87 12.08 16.21
C VAL A 92 -15.56 11.41 17.55
N PRO A 93 -15.50 10.06 17.62
CA PRO A 93 -15.14 9.34 18.83
C PRO A 93 -13.67 9.54 19.21
N PRO A 94 -13.30 9.28 20.47
CA PRO A 94 -11.91 9.32 20.92
C PRO A 94 -10.97 8.45 20.04
N PRO A 95 -9.68 8.83 19.92
CA PRO A 95 -8.69 8.06 19.16
C PRO A 95 -8.59 6.59 19.58
N SER A 96 -8.76 6.28 20.87
CA SER A 96 -8.76 4.90 21.39
C SER A 96 -9.87 4.03 20.79
N HIS A 97 -11.05 4.62 20.51
CA HIS A 97 -12.15 3.93 19.86
C HIS A 97 -11.83 3.68 18.39
N LEU A 98 -11.29 4.67 17.68
CA LEU A 98 -10.86 4.52 16.28
C LEU A 98 -9.77 3.44 16.13
N ALA A 99 -8.83 3.41 17.08
CA ALA A 99 -7.76 2.41 17.16
C ALA A 99 -8.32 0.98 17.31
N LEU A 100 -9.32 0.80 18.19
CA LEU A 100 -10.01 -0.47 18.36
C LEU A 100 -10.78 -0.86 17.09
N LEU A 101 -11.55 0.06 16.49
CA LEU A 101 -12.29 -0.23 15.26
C LEU A 101 -11.35 -0.71 14.15
N SER A 102 -10.19 -0.07 13.97
CA SER A 102 -9.19 -0.50 12.99
C SER A 102 -8.57 -1.86 13.34
N THR A 103 -8.39 -2.16 14.63
CA THR A 103 -8.01 -3.52 15.08
C THR A 103 -9.08 -4.56 14.70
N LEU A 104 -10.37 -4.27 14.89
CA LEU A 104 -11.46 -5.21 14.60
C LEU A 104 -11.54 -5.60 13.12
N VAL A 105 -11.15 -4.71 12.20
CA VAL A 105 -11.06 -4.99 10.75
C VAL A 105 -10.17 -6.20 10.45
N VAL A 106 -9.11 -6.39 11.24
CA VAL A 106 -8.11 -7.42 11.01
C VAL A 106 -8.03 -8.47 12.13
N HIS A 107 -8.58 -8.25 13.32
CA HIS A 107 -8.39 -9.17 14.44
C HIS A 107 -8.95 -10.58 14.14
N PRO A 108 -8.20 -11.68 14.40
CA PRO A 108 -8.62 -13.03 14.01
C PRO A 108 -9.98 -13.47 14.55
N LEU A 109 -10.37 -13.03 15.75
CA LEU A 109 -11.67 -13.37 16.35
C LEU A 109 -12.87 -12.84 15.54
N HIS A 110 -12.68 -11.75 14.79
CA HIS A 110 -13.71 -11.12 13.96
C HIS A 110 -13.50 -11.39 12.46
N THR A 111 -12.52 -12.22 12.10
CA THR A 111 -12.11 -12.45 10.70
C THR A 111 -11.86 -13.94 10.44
N THR A 112 -10.61 -14.42 10.51
CA THR A 112 -10.25 -15.80 10.12
C THR A 112 -10.75 -16.88 11.08
N ARG A 113 -11.05 -16.53 12.34
CA ARG A 113 -11.54 -17.46 13.37
C ARG A 113 -12.99 -17.22 13.75
N ALA A 114 -13.66 -16.26 13.14
CA ALA A 114 -15.05 -15.97 13.44
C ALA A 114 -15.90 -17.22 13.15
N GLU A 115 -16.64 -17.68 14.16
CA GLU A 115 -17.56 -18.82 14.05
C GLU A 115 -18.98 -18.37 13.67
N LYS A 116 -19.38 -17.20 14.17
CA LYS A 116 -20.68 -16.58 13.90
C LYS A 116 -20.57 -15.52 12.83
N LYS A 117 -21.59 -15.41 11.99
CA LYS A 117 -21.69 -14.36 10.95
C LYS A 117 -21.64 -12.96 11.56
N GLU A 118 -22.29 -12.76 12.71
CA GLU A 118 -22.30 -11.48 13.44
C GLU A 118 -20.88 -10.96 13.72
N HIS A 119 -19.92 -11.84 14.03
CA HIS A 119 -18.54 -11.44 14.28
C HIS A 119 -17.82 -11.00 13.00
N LEU A 120 -18.18 -11.56 11.84
CA LEU A 120 -17.66 -11.12 10.54
C LEU A 120 -18.23 -9.76 10.16
N ASP A 121 -19.53 -9.55 10.39
CA ASP A 121 -20.21 -8.29 10.08
C ASP A 121 -19.59 -7.10 10.85
N VAL A 122 -19.14 -7.32 12.10
CA VAL A 122 -18.41 -6.31 12.90
C VAL A 122 -17.17 -5.78 12.18
N SER A 123 -16.39 -6.66 11.54
CA SER A 123 -15.15 -6.25 10.85
C SER A 123 -15.45 -5.34 9.65
N SER A 124 -16.48 -5.67 8.87
CA SER A 124 -16.92 -4.87 7.72
C SER A 124 -17.53 -3.54 8.15
N GLN A 125 -18.43 -3.56 9.16
CA GLN A 125 -19.05 -2.35 9.69
C GLN A 125 -18.02 -1.38 10.27
N ALA A 126 -16.98 -1.90 10.96
CA ALA A 126 -15.90 -1.07 11.49
C ALA A 126 -15.12 -0.38 10.37
N LEU A 127 -14.80 -1.11 9.30
CA LEU A 127 -14.10 -0.56 8.13
C LEU A 127 -14.93 0.52 7.42
N ASP A 128 -16.24 0.27 7.23
CA ASP A 128 -17.14 1.23 6.58
C ASP A 128 -17.26 2.52 7.39
N TYR A 129 -17.38 2.42 8.72
CA TYR A 129 -17.37 3.57 9.60
C TYR A 129 -16.06 4.37 9.47
N LEU A 130 -14.91 3.70 9.51
CA LEU A 130 -13.60 4.35 9.40
C LEU A 130 -13.42 5.07 8.06
N ARG A 131 -13.85 4.45 6.95
CA ARG A 131 -13.86 5.08 5.61
C ARG A 131 -14.77 6.30 5.55
N ASN A 132 -15.95 6.21 6.16
CA ASN A 132 -16.88 7.35 6.24
C ASN A 132 -16.28 8.51 7.03
N ILE A 133 -15.64 8.24 8.17
CA ILE A 133 -14.96 9.28 8.95
C ILE A 133 -13.82 9.91 8.15
N LEU A 134 -12.96 9.11 7.51
CA LEU A 134 -11.91 9.62 6.63
C LEU A 134 -12.46 10.53 5.53
N ALA A 135 -13.55 10.13 4.86
CA ALA A 135 -14.15 10.91 3.78
C ALA A 135 -14.83 12.21 4.25
N ILE A 136 -15.42 12.22 5.44
CA ILE A 136 -16.23 13.35 5.92
C ILE A 136 -15.37 14.39 6.65
N VAL A 137 -14.57 13.97 7.63
CA VAL A 137 -13.78 14.88 8.50
C VAL A 137 -12.30 14.87 8.16
N GLY A 138 -11.83 13.93 7.34
CA GLY A 138 -10.42 13.85 7.00
C GLY A 138 -9.54 13.33 8.13
N PRO A 139 -8.28 13.03 7.82
CA PRO A 139 -7.39 12.33 8.73
C PRO A 139 -6.89 13.20 9.88
N VAL A 140 -6.68 14.49 9.63
CA VAL A 140 -6.18 15.42 10.64
C VAL A 140 -7.28 15.77 11.65
N ASN A 141 -8.51 16.07 11.20
CA ASN A 141 -9.59 16.42 12.13
C ASN A 141 -10.16 15.18 12.85
N ALA A 142 -10.03 13.98 12.26
CA ALA A 142 -10.35 12.72 12.95
C ALA A 142 -9.28 12.28 13.97
N ASP A 143 -8.13 12.95 14.00
CA ASP A 143 -6.96 12.57 14.79
C ASP A 143 -6.51 11.11 14.59
N PHE A 144 -6.46 10.67 13.32
CA PHE A 144 -5.96 9.33 12.99
C PHE A 144 -4.49 9.14 13.36
N ARG A 145 -3.73 10.23 13.48
CA ARG A 145 -2.34 10.18 13.93
C ARG A 145 -2.22 9.59 15.32
N THR A 146 -3.02 10.08 16.28
CA THR A 146 -3.04 9.52 17.63
C THR A 146 -3.65 8.12 17.65
N ALA A 147 -4.73 7.90 16.89
CA ALA A 147 -5.42 6.61 16.87
C ALA A 147 -4.56 5.45 16.33
N PHE A 148 -3.72 5.72 15.32
CA PHE A 148 -2.95 4.70 14.61
C PHE A 148 -1.46 4.69 14.99
N GLN A 149 -1.17 5.12 16.22
CA GLN A 149 0.18 5.04 16.77
C GLN A 149 0.50 3.60 17.21
N PHE A 150 1.64 3.06 16.78
CA PHE A 150 2.15 1.79 17.32
C PHE A 150 2.86 2.02 18.65
N TYR A 151 2.59 1.16 19.63
CA TYR A 151 3.27 1.19 20.91
C TYR A 151 4.16 -0.06 21.04
N SER A 152 5.45 0.17 21.22
CA SER A 152 6.38 -0.91 21.55
C SER A 152 6.32 -1.11 23.05
N VAL A 153 5.76 -2.24 23.51
CA VAL A 153 5.94 -2.68 24.89
C VAL A 153 7.42 -3.03 25.04
N PRO A 154 8.20 -2.34 25.90
CA PRO A 154 9.56 -2.76 26.17
C PRO A 154 9.50 -4.20 26.66
N ARG A 155 10.22 -5.13 26.01
CA ARG A 155 10.26 -6.56 26.38
C ARG A 155 10.89 -6.83 27.78
N SER A 156 10.97 -5.83 28.65
CA SER A 156 11.39 -5.95 30.05
C SER A 156 10.16 -5.89 30.97
N GLY A 157 9.39 -6.98 31.02
CA GLY A 157 8.12 -7.00 31.75
C GLY A 157 7.87 -8.21 32.64
N ARG A 158 8.68 -9.27 32.58
CA ARG A 158 8.47 -10.46 33.44
C ARG A 158 8.91 -10.29 34.92
N ARG A 159 9.34 -9.10 35.34
CA ARG A 159 9.73 -8.83 36.74
C ARG A 159 8.79 -7.92 37.52
N ARG A 160 7.73 -7.36 36.91
CA ARG A 160 6.87 -6.39 37.61
C ARG A 160 5.61 -6.98 38.26
N GLU A 161 5.32 -8.27 38.06
CA GLU A 161 4.22 -8.96 38.75
C GLU A 161 4.57 -9.47 40.15
N GLN A 162 5.83 -9.35 40.60
CA GLN A 162 6.25 -9.80 41.95
C GLN A 162 6.39 -8.70 42.99
N LEU A 163 6.14 -7.42 42.65
CA LEU A 163 6.17 -6.32 43.64
C LEU A 163 4.81 -5.66 43.92
N ALA A 164 3.72 -6.12 43.30
CA ALA A 164 2.38 -5.57 43.53
C ALA A 164 1.67 -6.21 44.74
N SER A 165 2.42 -6.66 45.75
CA SER A 165 1.86 -7.24 46.97
C SER A 165 2.64 -6.82 48.20
N THR A 166 2.84 -5.51 48.38
CA THR A 166 3.02 -4.82 49.68
C THR A 166 3.30 -3.35 49.39
N ASN A 167 2.28 -2.50 49.50
CA ASN A 167 2.34 -1.24 50.24
C ASN A 167 1.05 -0.47 50.00
N ASP A 168 0.22 -0.52 51.03
CA ASP A 168 -0.91 0.34 51.28
C ASP A 168 -0.37 1.60 51.97
N SER A 169 -0.30 2.72 51.24
CA SER A 169 -0.40 4.07 51.80
C SER A 169 -0.35 5.16 50.73
N ASP A 170 -1.44 5.91 50.67
CA ASP A 170 -1.52 7.36 50.58
C ASP A 170 -0.72 8.05 49.46
N VAL A 171 -1.37 8.26 48.32
CA VAL A 171 -0.97 9.27 47.33
C VAL A 171 -2.14 10.16 46.96
N SER A 172 -1.92 11.44 47.20
CA SER A 172 -2.79 12.58 46.97
C SER A 172 -3.40 12.65 45.57
N ASP A 173 -4.65 13.11 45.57
CA ASP A 173 -5.48 13.55 44.46
C ASP A 173 -4.72 14.49 43.50
N VAL A 174 -4.18 13.93 42.42
CA VAL A 174 -3.69 14.69 41.26
C VAL A 174 -4.61 14.31 40.11
N GLU A 175 -5.39 15.26 39.63
CA GLU A 175 -6.42 15.14 38.59
C GLU A 175 -5.97 14.25 37.40
N TRP A 176 -6.36 12.97 37.44
CA TRP A 176 -6.21 12.03 36.32
C TRP A 176 -7.33 12.21 35.30
N SER A 177 -7.30 13.29 34.51
CA SER A 177 -8.27 13.47 33.40
C SER A 177 -7.94 12.65 32.14
N GLY A 178 -6.92 11.78 32.19
CA GLY A 178 -6.46 10.97 31.05
C GLY A 178 -6.85 9.49 31.08
N ASP A 179 -7.35 8.96 32.20
CA ASP A 179 -7.62 7.51 32.36
C ASP A 179 -9.04 7.11 31.92
N ASP A 180 -9.95 8.09 31.80
CA ASP A 180 -11.38 7.87 31.50
C ASP A 180 -11.69 7.67 29.99
N GLU A 181 -10.68 7.81 29.12
CA GLU A 181 -10.83 7.59 27.66
C GLU A 181 -10.22 6.27 27.18
N ARG A 182 -9.48 5.56 28.04
CA ARG A 182 -8.79 4.33 27.70
C ARG A 182 -9.71 3.14 27.90
N LEU A 183 -10.00 2.43 26.81
CA LEU A 183 -10.67 1.13 26.88
C LEU A 183 -9.77 0.13 27.63
N ARG A 184 -10.32 -0.65 28.54
CA ARG A 184 -9.70 -1.70 29.36
C ARG A 184 -9.71 -3.06 28.68
N GLY A 185 -10.64 -3.27 27.75
CA GLY A 185 -10.76 -4.51 26.97
C GLY A 185 -9.45 -5.02 26.35
N LYS A 186 -9.27 -6.34 26.38
CA LYS A 186 -8.04 -7.02 25.91
C LYS A 186 -7.74 -6.74 24.42
N ILE A 187 -8.75 -6.70 23.55
CA ILE A 187 -8.57 -6.42 22.11
C ILE A 187 -8.15 -4.97 21.87
N ALA A 188 -8.61 -4.03 22.71
CA ALA A 188 -8.25 -2.61 22.59
C ALA A 188 -6.82 -2.33 23.07
N ASN A 189 -6.34 -3.09 24.06
CA ASN A 189 -4.98 -2.98 24.61
C ASN A 189 -4.06 -4.07 24.06
N ASP A 190 -3.70 -5.06 24.87
CA ASP A 190 -2.64 -6.04 24.58
C ASP A 190 -2.88 -6.86 23.31
N GLY A 191 -4.14 -7.02 22.91
CA GLY A 191 -4.56 -7.73 21.70
C GLY A 191 -4.68 -6.82 20.47
N SER A 192 -4.38 -5.53 20.57
CA SER A 192 -4.53 -4.58 19.45
C SER A 192 -3.46 -4.77 18.39
N VAL A 193 -3.79 -4.41 17.14
CA VAL A 193 -2.81 -4.42 16.04
C VAL A 193 -1.64 -3.48 16.34
N TRP A 194 -1.90 -2.40 17.07
CA TRP A 194 -0.95 -1.34 17.43
C TRP A 194 0.08 -1.78 18.47
N ASN A 195 -0.31 -2.65 19.41
CA ASN A 195 0.59 -3.21 20.41
C ASN A 195 1.29 -4.48 19.92
N ARG A 196 0.54 -5.34 19.21
CA ARG A 196 1.07 -6.63 18.72
C ARG A 196 1.96 -6.50 17.50
N GLY A 197 1.70 -5.52 16.65
CA GLY A 197 2.42 -5.28 15.40
C GLY A 197 3.87 -4.85 15.56
N GLN A 198 4.31 -4.51 16.78
CA GLN A 198 5.61 -3.91 17.14
C GLN A 198 5.82 -2.51 16.53
N ASP A 199 5.79 -2.43 15.20
CA ASP A 199 5.92 -1.20 14.42
C ASP A 199 5.16 -1.34 13.08
N PHE A 200 5.00 -0.23 12.35
CA PHE A 200 4.26 -0.21 11.09
C PHE A 200 4.91 -1.12 10.04
N TRP A 201 6.24 -1.07 9.89
CA TRP A 201 6.99 -1.80 8.86
C TRP A 201 6.96 -3.31 9.09
N SER A 202 7.03 -3.73 10.35
CA SER A 202 6.90 -5.13 10.77
C SER A 202 5.49 -5.66 10.48
N THR A 203 4.47 -4.84 10.75
CA THR A 203 3.06 -5.17 10.50
C THR A 203 2.78 -5.34 9.01
N ILE A 204 3.19 -4.39 8.16
CA ILE A 204 2.96 -4.50 6.72
C ILE A 204 3.80 -5.63 6.10
N GLY A 205 5.01 -5.89 6.60
CA GLY A 205 5.84 -7.00 6.13
C GLY A 205 5.16 -8.35 6.39
N TRP A 206 4.50 -8.51 7.54
CA TRP A 206 3.68 -9.70 7.82
C TRP A 206 2.43 -9.77 6.93
N ALA A 207 1.74 -8.64 6.74
CA ALA A 207 0.58 -8.56 5.86
C ALA A 207 0.94 -8.98 4.42
N PHE A 208 2.09 -8.52 3.91
CA PHE A 208 2.61 -8.90 2.61
C PHE A 208 3.07 -10.37 2.53
N ASN A 209 3.63 -10.92 3.59
CA ASN A 209 3.86 -12.37 3.71
C ASN A 209 2.55 -13.17 3.59
N CYS A 210 1.43 -12.65 4.11
CA CYS A 210 0.13 -13.30 3.94
C CYS A 210 -0.35 -13.32 2.48
N SER A 211 0.02 -12.33 1.67
CA SER A 211 -0.37 -12.24 0.25
C SER A 211 0.09 -13.44 -0.59
N THR A 212 1.19 -14.07 -0.20
CA THR A 212 1.74 -15.26 -0.87
C THR A 212 1.43 -16.55 -0.13
N MET A 213 1.57 -16.55 1.20
CA MET A 213 1.47 -17.79 2.00
C MET A 213 0.04 -18.12 2.45
N TYR A 214 -0.78 -17.11 2.74
CA TYR A 214 -2.04 -17.28 3.44
C TYR A 214 -3.18 -16.50 2.76
N PRO A 215 -3.69 -16.94 1.58
CA PRO A 215 -4.73 -16.22 0.84
C PRO A 215 -6.00 -15.95 1.65
N ASN A 216 -6.39 -16.88 2.52
CA ASN A 216 -7.54 -16.71 3.40
C ASN A 216 -7.37 -15.58 4.39
N ARG A 217 -6.14 -15.33 4.82
CA ARG A 217 -5.80 -14.25 5.73
C ARG A 217 -5.53 -12.93 5.00
N TRP A 218 -4.93 -13.02 3.81
CA TRP A 218 -4.65 -11.89 2.94
C TRP A 218 -5.88 -11.03 2.67
N ARG A 219 -7.07 -11.62 2.46
CA ARG A 219 -8.29 -10.85 2.19
C ARG A 219 -8.60 -9.74 3.20
N TYR A 220 -8.26 -9.97 4.48
CA TYR A 220 -8.50 -9.00 5.56
C TYR A 220 -7.34 -7.99 5.69
N TRP A 221 -6.11 -8.47 5.54
CA TRP A 221 -4.95 -7.58 5.49
C TRP A 221 -4.98 -6.64 4.29
N LYS A 222 -5.46 -7.11 3.14
CA LYS A 222 -5.61 -6.31 1.92
C LYS A 222 -6.50 -5.09 2.17
N VAL A 223 -7.72 -5.30 2.66
CA VAL A 223 -8.67 -4.19 2.88
C VAL A 223 -8.20 -3.25 4.00
N TRP A 224 -7.51 -3.78 5.01
CA TRP A 224 -6.88 -2.95 6.05
C TRP A 224 -5.72 -2.12 5.50
N LEU A 225 -4.84 -2.70 4.69
CA LEU A 225 -3.73 -2.00 4.04
C LEU A 225 -4.23 -0.95 3.05
N GLU A 226 -5.25 -1.26 2.26
CA GLU A 226 -5.89 -0.29 1.34
C GLU A 226 -6.41 0.91 2.13
N PHE A 227 -7.16 0.67 3.21
CA PHE A 227 -7.63 1.75 4.08
C PHE A 227 -6.48 2.54 4.72
N MET A 228 -5.45 1.87 5.25
CA MET A 228 -4.28 2.56 5.80
C MET A 228 -3.58 3.41 4.75
N MET A 229 -3.47 2.94 3.51
CA MET A 229 -2.91 3.76 2.42
C MET A 229 -3.77 4.98 2.11
N ASP A 230 -5.10 4.83 2.08
CA ASP A 230 -6.01 5.96 1.88
C ASP A 230 -5.86 7.00 3.00
N VAL A 231 -5.71 6.56 4.26
CA VAL A 231 -5.44 7.44 5.41
C VAL A 231 -4.10 8.15 5.27
N LEU A 232 -3.03 7.43 4.94
CA LEU A 232 -1.67 7.99 4.85
C LEU A 232 -1.55 9.00 3.71
N GLU A 233 -2.12 8.71 2.54
CA GLU A 233 -2.13 9.62 1.39
C GLU A 233 -3.00 10.85 1.66
N ALA A 234 -4.19 10.65 2.24
CA ALA A 234 -5.07 11.76 2.62
C ALA A 234 -4.42 12.68 3.67
N ASP A 235 -3.70 12.11 4.65
CA ASP A 235 -3.03 12.86 5.72
C ASP A 235 -1.88 13.69 5.16
N TRP A 236 -1.06 13.08 4.30
CA TRP A 236 0.02 13.77 3.60
C TRP A 236 -0.50 14.94 2.76
N ASN A 237 -1.53 14.71 1.94
CA ASN A 237 -2.10 15.72 1.05
C ASN A 237 -2.79 16.85 1.82
N GLU A 238 -3.50 16.54 2.91
CA GLU A 238 -4.15 17.54 3.74
C GLU A 238 -3.14 18.44 4.47
N ARG A 239 -2.05 17.84 4.96
CA ARG A 239 -0.97 18.58 5.62
C ARG A 239 -0.19 19.44 4.63
N GLU A 240 0.06 18.93 3.42
CA GLU A 240 0.62 19.74 2.33
C GLU A 240 -0.26 20.94 1.99
N ARG A 241 -1.59 20.75 1.94
CA ARG A 241 -2.54 21.85 1.71
C ARG A 241 -2.48 22.89 2.83
N ARG A 242 -2.40 22.47 4.10
CA ARG A 242 -2.27 23.36 5.26
C ARG A 242 -0.97 24.16 5.23
N ASP A 243 0.14 23.50 4.94
CA ASP A 243 1.45 24.12 4.77
C ASP A 243 1.43 25.20 3.67
N LYS A 244 0.87 24.85 2.49
CA LYS A 244 0.72 25.79 1.37
C LYS A 244 -0.18 26.98 1.72
N ALA A 245 -1.28 26.75 2.43
CA ALA A 245 -2.18 27.82 2.87
C ALA A 245 -1.50 28.74 3.91
N ALA A 246 -0.74 28.17 4.84
CA ALA A 246 0.05 28.94 5.81
C ALA A 246 1.14 29.77 5.12
N GLN A 247 1.80 29.21 4.10
CA GLN A 247 2.79 29.92 3.30
C GLN A 247 2.15 31.10 2.55
N GLN A 248 0.99 30.88 1.91
CA GLN A 248 0.25 31.93 1.23
C GLN A 248 -0.17 33.06 2.18
N ALA A 249 -0.57 32.73 3.41
CA ALA A 249 -0.92 33.72 4.43
C ALA A 249 0.29 34.56 4.88
N ASN A 250 1.50 33.98 4.90
CA ASN A 250 2.75 34.67 5.21
C ASN A 250 3.37 35.43 4.01
N GLY A 251 2.75 35.30 2.83
CA GLY A 251 3.16 35.94 1.58
C GLY A 251 3.91 35.00 0.63
N PRO A 252 3.83 35.23 -0.71
CA PRO A 252 4.31 34.30 -1.73
C PRO A 252 5.83 34.07 -1.71
N ASN A 253 6.61 34.97 -1.09
CA ASN A 253 8.06 34.88 -0.98
C ASN A 253 8.54 34.35 0.38
N SER A 254 7.64 33.88 1.25
CA SER A 254 8.05 33.30 2.53
C SER A 254 8.71 31.94 2.33
N GLU A 255 9.63 31.58 3.23
CA GLU A 255 10.24 30.25 3.26
C GLU A 255 9.19 29.13 3.26
N PRO A 256 9.49 27.96 2.67
CA PRO A 256 8.57 26.84 2.63
C PRO A 256 8.28 26.36 4.05
N ILE A 257 7.00 26.43 4.44
CA ILE A 257 6.53 25.92 5.73
C ILE A 257 6.26 24.43 5.57
N LEU A 258 6.86 23.62 6.45
CA LEU A 258 6.73 22.15 6.43
C LEU A 258 6.20 21.58 7.76
N THR A 259 5.83 22.45 8.70
CA THR A 259 5.48 22.08 10.08
C THR A 259 4.31 21.10 10.14
N SER A 260 3.30 21.25 9.28
CA SER A 260 2.17 20.33 9.26
C SER A 260 2.58 18.97 8.67
N ARG A 261 3.41 18.93 7.63
CA ARG A 261 3.90 17.68 7.02
C ARG A 261 4.87 16.90 7.91
N GLU A 262 5.68 17.57 8.72
CA GLU A 262 6.54 16.92 9.73
C GLU A 262 5.74 16.09 10.74
N GLU A 263 4.52 16.53 11.03
CA GLU A 263 3.58 15.82 11.90
C GLU A 263 2.77 14.73 11.17
N SER A 264 3.00 14.47 9.89
CA SER A 264 2.24 13.43 9.16
C SER A 264 2.40 12.03 9.77
N ILE A 265 1.39 11.18 9.57
CA ILE A 265 1.37 9.79 10.06
C ILE A 265 2.53 9.00 9.43
N ILE A 266 2.80 9.21 8.14
CA ILE A 266 3.91 8.55 7.46
C ILE A 266 5.27 9.01 8.00
N ALA A 267 5.45 10.31 8.29
CA ALA A 267 6.65 10.81 8.94
C ALA A 267 6.81 10.21 10.35
N MET A 268 5.72 10.08 11.11
CA MET A 268 5.72 9.37 12.39
C MET A 268 6.23 7.93 12.23
N TYR A 269 5.76 7.17 11.23
CA TYR A 269 6.21 5.79 10.98
C TYR A 269 7.65 5.69 10.47
N MET A 270 8.11 6.63 9.64
CA MET A 270 9.51 6.66 9.19
C MET A 270 10.48 6.96 10.34
N ASN A 271 10.05 7.77 11.30
CA ASN A 271 10.85 8.16 12.47
C ASN A 271 10.75 7.18 13.65
N GLN A 272 10.03 6.05 13.51
CA GLN A 272 9.93 5.05 14.57
C GLN A 272 11.29 4.39 14.84
N GLN A 273 11.85 4.65 16.03
CA GLN A 273 13.12 4.05 16.46
C GLN A 273 12.95 2.69 17.16
N ASN A 274 11.71 2.30 17.47
CA ASN A 274 11.40 1.17 18.34
C ASN A 274 11.37 -0.19 17.61
N GLY A 275 11.55 -0.18 16.28
CA GLY A 275 11.44 -1.34 15.41
C GLY A 275 12.78 -1.95 15.00
N ARG A 276 12.77 -3.22 14.59
CA ARG A 276 13.95 -3.87 13.98
C ARG A 276 14.21 -3.35 12.56
N GLN A 277 13.22 -2.70 11.96
CA GLN A 277 13.25 -2.16 10.61
C GLN A 277 13.33 -0.64 10.72
N TYR A 278 14.54 -0.08 10.57
CA TYR A 278 14.77 1.37 10.58
C TYR A 278 15.45 1.82 9.29
N GLY A 279 15.09 3.02 8.85
CA GLY A 279 15.62 3.65 7.64
C GLY A 279 15.21 2.95 6.35
N ALA A 280 15.71 3.48 5.22
CA ALA A 280 15.37 3.03 3.87
C ALA A 280 15.40 1.50 3.72
N LYS A 281 16.51 0.86 4.14
CA LYS A 281 16.66 -0.61 4.07
C LYS A 281 15.55 -1.38 4.78
N GLY A 282 15.12 -0.92 5.95
CA GLY A 282 14.04 -1.56 6.72
C GLY A 282 12.70 -1.45 6.01
N PHE A 283 12.38 -0.25 5.50
CA PHE A 283 11.12 0.03 4.80
C PHE A 283 11.05 -0.78 3.51
N ILE A 284 12.14 -0.79 2.74
CA ILE A 284 12.25 -1.54 1.48
C ILE A 284 12.18 -3.05 1.73
N LYS A 285 12.80 -3.56 2.81
CA LYS A 285 12.69 -4.98 3.17
C LYS A 285 11.24 -5.38 3.48
N ALA A 286 10.49 -4.54 4.18
CA ALA A 286 9.06 -4.78 4.43
C ALA A 286 8.26 -4.75 3.13
N LEU A 287 8.58 -3.79 2.26
CA LEU A 287 7.93 -3.60 0.97
C LEU A 287 8.07 -4.80 0.04
N PHE A 288 9.19 -5.53 0.10
CA PHE A 288 9.46 -6.71 -0.73
C PHE A 288 9.24 -8.04 -0.01
N ALA A 289 8.59 -8.03 1.16
CA ALA A 289 8.25 -9.26 1.87
C ALA A 289 7.38 -10.19 0.99
N ASP A 290 7.87 -11.39 0.74
CA ASP A 290 7.36 -12.34 -0.25
C ASP A 290 6.91 -13.68 0.36
N GLY A 291 7.01 -13.84 1.68
CA GLY A 291 6.77 -15.11 2.37
C GLY A 291 7.88 -16.16 2.19
N GLY A 292 9.02 -15.80 1.61
CA GLY A 292 10.23 -16.61 1.64
C GLY A 292 10.72 -16.85 3.07
N GLU A 293 11.72 -17.70 3.26
CA GLU A 293 12.24 -18.05 4.58
C GLU A 293 12.85 -16.84 5.32
N LEU A 294 13.58 -15.99 4.59
CA LEU A 294 14.13 -14.75 5.11
C LEU A 294 13.03 -13.74 5.49
N SER A 295 12.00 -13.60 4.65
CA SER A 295 10.87 -12.70 4.90
C SER A 295 9.99 -13.18 6.06
N SER A 296 9.72 -14.48 6.13
CA SER A 296 8.89 -15.09 7.19
C SER A 296 9.56 -15.07 8.56
N SER A 297 10.89 -15.17 8.60
CA SER A 297 11.65 -15.05 9.86
C SER A 297 11.78 -13.60 10.33
N ALA A 298 11.89 -12.65 9.39
CA ALA A 298 11.97 -11.22 9.67
C ALA A 298 10.63 -10.63 10.12
N PHE A 299 9.52 -11.08 9.52
CA PHE A 299 8.17 -10.56 9.77
C PHE A 299 7.28 -11.68 10.32
N ARG A 300 7.11 -11.68 11.64
CA ARG A 300 6.34 -12.69 12.37
C ARG A 300 4.86 -12.32 12.40
N GLU A 301 4.04 -13.32 12.72
CA GLU A 301 2.60 -13.14 12.91
C GLU A 301 2.32 -12.00 13.91
N VAL A 302 1.41 -11.11 13.54
CA VAL A 302 0.95 -10.03 14.42
C VAL A 302 0.09 -10.64 15.53
N PHE A 303 -0.87 -11.49 15.18
CA PHE A 303 -1.70 -12.17 16.15
C PHE A 303 -1.27 -13.63 16.33
N ASP A 304 -1.40 -14.16 17.55
CA ASP A 304 -0.94 -15.53 17.84
C ASP A 304 -1.70 -16.56 17.00
N LYS A 305 -1.00 -17.35 16.18
CA LYS A 305 -1.53 -18.44 15.34
C LYS A 305 -2.54 -17.96 14.28
N GLU A 306 -2.42 -16.71 13.87
CA GLU A 306 -3.37 -15.97 13.02
C GLU A 306 -3.88 -16.71 11.75
N PRO A 307 -3.06 -17.51 11.04
CA PRO A 307 -3.52 -18.28 9.87
C PRO A 307 -4.48 -19.43 10.22
N ARG A 308 -4.60 -19.80 11.50
CA ARG A 308 -5.49 -20.88 11.93
C ARG A 308 -6.95 -20.45 11.77
N GLY A 309 -7.72 -21.26 11.05
CA GLY A 309 -9.16 -21.07 10.86
C GLY A 309 -10.01 -21.35 12.12
N PRO A 310 -11.34 -21.34 11.98
CA PRO A 310 -12.27 -21.55 13.09
C PRO A 310 -12.02 -22.88 13.81
N ARG A 311 -12.31 -22.95 15.11
CA ARG A 311 -12.15 -24.21 15.86
C ARG A 311 -13.14 -25.22 15.29
N LYS A 312 -12.64 -26.38 14.85
CA LYS A 312 -13.53 -27.50 14.49
C LYS A 312 -14.14 -28.03 15.79
N GLN A 313 -15.47 -27.98 15.91
CA GLN A 313 -16.16 -28.66 17.00
C GLN A 313 -15.74 -30.14 17.00
N SER A 314 -15.21 -30.61 18.12
CA SER A 314 -14.83 -32.02 18.23
C SER A 314 -16.09 -32.86 18.13
N LYS A 315 -16.20 -33.70 17.10
CA LYS A 315 -17.24 -34.74 17.00
C LYS A 315 -17.03 -35.86 18.03
N LYS A 316 -16.63 -35.54 19.27
CA LYS A 316 -16.81 -36.48 20.37
C LYS A 316 -18.30 -36.52 20.62
N ARG A 317 -18.95 -37.61 20.18
CA ARG A 317 -20.29 -37.98 20.63
C ARG A 317 -20.29 -37.78 22.15
N LYS A 318 -21.08 -36.83 22.67
CA LYS A 318 -21.42 -36.79 24.09
C LYS A 318 -21.96 -38.18 24.39
N ARG A 319 -21.18 -38.99 25.11
CA ARG A 319 -21.70 -40.20 25.72
C ARG A 319 -22.73 -39.67 26.72
N GLU A 320 -24.01 -39.95 26.49
CA GLU A 320 -25.06 -39.59 27.45
C GLU A 320 -24.59 -40.08 28.81
N GLN A 321 -24.26 -39.14 29.68
CA GLN A 321 -23.87 -39.43 31.05
C GLN A 321 -25.17 -39.81 31.73
N VAL A 322 -25.31 -41.08 32.07
CA VAL A 322 -26.51 -41.63 32.72
C VAL A 322 -26.74 -40.84 34.01
N LEU A 323 -27.84 -40.08 34.04
CA LEU A 323 -28.33 -39.40 35.23
C LEU A 323 -28.87 -40.46 36.18
N ASP A 324 -28.17 -40.67 37.29
CA ASP A 324 -28.60 -41.56 38.37
C ASP A 324 -29.28 -40.73 39.47
N LEU A 325 -30.59 -40.58 39.32
CA LEU A 325 -31.45 -39.79 40.22
C LEU A 325 -31.71 -40.49 41.56
N GLU A 326 -31.43 -41.79 41.69
CA GLU A 326 -31.63 -42.53 42.95
C GLU A 326 -30.47 -42.36 43.93
N ASN A 327 -29.29 -41.94 43.46
CA ASN A 327 -28.09 -41.77 44.29
C ASN A 327 -27.62 -40.30 44.44
N ASP A 328 -28.52 -39.32 44.24
CA ASP A 328 -28.23 -37.87 44.37
C ASP A 328 -26.99 -37.39 43.56
N LYS A 329 -26.68 -38.04 42.43
CA LYS A 329 -25.61 -37.61 41.52
C LYS A 329 -26.17 -36.70 40.43
N PHE A 330 -26.32 -35.43 40.79
CA PHE A 330 -26.61 -34.38 39.83
C PHE A 330 -25.35 -34.11 38.99
N GLY A 331 -25.49 -34.07 37.66
CA GLY A 331 -24.36 -33.74 36.79
C GLY A 331 -23.86 -32.32 37.09
N ASP A 332 -22.58 -32.18 37.42
CA ASP A 332 -21.95 -30.88 37.66
C ASP A 332 -21.89 -30.05 36.36
N TYR A 333 -22.85 -29.14 36.18
CA TYR A 333 -22.94 -28.29 34.98
C TYR A 333 -22.05 -27.03 35.02
N PHE A 334 -21.18 -26.86 36.03
CA PHE A 334 -20.51 -25.57 36.28
C PHE A 334 -18.98 -25.56 36.34
N GLU A 335 -18.29 -26.66 36.05
CA GLU A 335 -16.82 -26.66 35.97
C GLU A 335 -16.32 -27.00 34.57
N ASP A 336 -16.41 -26.06 33.62
CA ASP A 336 -15.56 -26.12 32.43
C ASP A 336 -15.29 -24.74 31.78
N GLU A 337 -15.11 -23.70 32.60
CA GLU A 337 -14.38 -22.48 32.18
C GLU A 337 -12.98 -22.40 32.82
N SER A 338 -12.36 -23.55 33.09
CA SER A 338 -10.95 -23.57 33.49
C SER A 338 -10.05 -23.71 32.27
N MET A 339 -9.20 -22.72 32.04
CA MET A 339 -8.17 -22.71 31.01
C MET A 339 -7.17 -23.85 31.23
N SER A 340 -7.49 -25.07 30.78
CA SER A 340 -6.59 -26.21 30.87
C SER A 340 -5.57 -26.18 29.74
N SER A 341 -4.38 -25.67 30.07
CA SER A 341 -3.16 -25.84 29.29
C SER A 341 -2.59 -27.24 29.53
N GLY A 342 -2.94 -28.19 28.68
CA GLY A 342 -2.23 -29.46 28.61
C GLY A 342 -3.12 -30.62 28.19
N VAL A 343 -2.88 -31.15 26.99
CA VAL A 343 -2.63 -32.58 26.69
C VAL A 343 -2.88 -32.87 25.19
N SER A 344 -1.81 -33.34 24.56
CA SER A 344 -1.65 -34.16 23.33
C SER A 344 -2.14 -33.66 21.95
N GLU A 345 -1.19 -33.50 21.02
CA GLU A 345 -1.33 -33.74 19.55
C GLU A 345 -1.87 -35.17 19.26
N PRO A 346 -2.36 -35.60 18.06
CA PRO A 346 -2.21 -35.11 16.65
C PRO A 346 -3.56 -35.16 15.83
N PRO A 347 -3.63 -35.01 14.47
CA PRO A 347 -2.58 -34.88 13.46
C PRO A 347 -2.40 -33.48 12.89
N THR A 348 -1.17 -33.34 12.42
CA THR A 348 -0.53 -32.31 11.61
C THR A 348 -1.50 -31.29 11.02
N PRO A 349 -1.28 -29.98 11.23
CA PRO A 349 -1.82 -28.95 10.34
C PRO A 349 -1.54 -29.40 8.91
N GLN A 350 -2.42 -29.08 7.95
CA GLN A 350 -2.02 -29.16 6.55
C GLN A 350 -0.65 -28.51 6.48
N LYS A 351 0.40 -29.32 6.22
CA LYS A 351 1.72 -28.78 5.89
C LYS A 351 1.40 -27.67 4.88
N PRO A 352 1.97 -26.45 5.03
CA PRO A 352 1.90 -25.49 3.93
C PRO A 352 2.21 -26.32 2.69
N LYS A 353 1.22 -26.44 1.78
CA LYS A 353 1.48 -27.20 0.56
C LYS A 353 2.75 -26.56 0.05
N ASP A 354 3.79 -27.38 -0.07
CA ASP A 354 5.04 -26.99 -0.69
C ASP A 354 4.67 -26.67 -2.14
N THR A 355 4.09 -25.50 -2.37
CA THR A 355 3.95 -24.89 -3.69
C THR A 355 5.33 -24.62 -4.26
N ARG A 356 6.39 -24.72 -3.45
CA ARG A 356 7.79 -24.88 -3.87
C ARG A 356 8.05 -26.11 -4.75
N LYS A 357 7.15 -27.12 -4.79
CA LYS A 357 7.29 -28.33 -5.63
C LYS A 357 6.24 -28.49 -6.71
N LEU A 358 5.27 -27.58 -6.85
CA LEU A 358 4.51 -27.51 -8.09
C LEU A 358 5.28 -26.56 -8.99
N GLY A 359 5.96 -27.11 -9.98
CA GLY A 359 6.66 -26.38 -11.04
C GLY A 359 5.68 -25.57 -11.88
N ASN A 360 5.09 -24.54 -11.30
CA ASN A 360 4.33 -23.50 -11.99
C ASN A 360 5.27 -22.31 -12.16
N ALA A 361 6.30 -22.50 -12.99
CA ALA A 361 7.11 -21.41 -13.48
C ALA A 361 6.17 -20.39 -14.15
N GLY A 362 5.89 -19.28 -13.47
CA GLY A 362 5.25 -18.09 -14.05
C GLY A 362 3.88 -17.72 -13.52
N ILE A 363 3.28 -18.51 -12.61
CA ILE A 363 2.00 -18.16 -12.00
C ILE A 363 2.24 -17.68 -10.58
N HIS A 364 2.15 -16.37 -10.40
CA HIS A 364 2.17 -15.74 -9.08
C HIS A 364 0.95 -16.17 -8.26
N PRO A 365 1.09 -16.35 -6.93
CA PRO A 365 -0.08 -16.37 -6.06
C PRO A 365 -0.92 -15.11 -6.34
N PRO A 366 -2.25 -15.22 -6.55
CA PRO A 366 -3.08 -14.07 -6.87
C PRO A 366 -2.90 -12.89 -5.90
N GLY A 367 -2.70 -13.19 -4.62
CA GLY A 367 -2.43 -12.17 -3.60
C GLY A 367 -1.13 -11.38 -3.83
N MET A 368 -0.08 -11.97 -4.39
CA MET A 368 1.15 -11.24 -4.75
C MET A 368 0.84 -10.16 -5.80
N VAL A 369 0.15 -10.54 -6.88
CA VAL A 369 -0.26 -9.61 -7.95
C VAL A 369 -1.13 -8.50 -7.39
N GLU A 370 -2.13 -8.85 -6.58
CA GLU A 370 -3.01 -7.87 -5.92
C GLU A 370 -2.26 -6.92 -4.98
N SER A 371 -1.15 -7.36 -4.37
CA SER A 371 -0.38 -6.55 -3.44
C SER A 371 0.52 -5.51 -4.12
N ILE A 372 0.83 -5.66 -5.41
CA ILE A 372 1.80 -4.80 -6.12
C ILE A 372 1.36 -3.33 -6.09
N SER A 373 0.09 -3.05 -6.33
CA SER A 373 -0.42 -1.66 -6.33
C SER A 373 -0.23 -0.98 -4.98
N ILE A 374 -0.54 -1.67 -3.88
CA ILE A 374 -0.36 -1.19 -2.51
C ILE A 374 1.13 -0.93 -2.23
N ARG A 375 2.02 -1.85 -2.64
CA ARG A 375 3.47 -1.69 -2.50
C ARG A 375 3.96 -0.44 -3.24
N LEU A 376 3.56 -0.25 -4.49
CA LEU A 376 3.95 0.93 -5.27
C LEU A 376 3.40 2.24 -4.68
N ARG A 377 2.18 2.24 -4.13
CA ARG A 377 1.64 3.40 -3.38
C ARG A 377 2.49 3.74 -2.16
N ILE A 378 2.89 2.73 -1.38
CA ILE A 378 3.80 2.93 -0.22
C ILE A 378 5.13 3.54 -0.68
N PHE A 379 5.75 2.99 -1.73
CA PHE A 379 7.01 3.51 -2.24
C PHE A 379 6.89 4.94 -2.77
N LYS A 380 5.80 5.24 -3.50
CA LYS A 380 5.50 6.61 -3.96
C LYS A 380 5.44 7.57 -2.78
N LEU A 381 4.72 7.21 -1.73
CA LEU A 381 4.59 8.05 -0.53
C LEU A 381 5.93 8.21 0.18
N LEU A 382 6.70 7.13 0.36
CA LEU A 382 8.06 7.18 0.93
C LEU A 382 8.97 8.11 0.13
N SER A 383 8.91 8.08 -1.20
CA SER A 383 9.69 8.98 -2.05
C SER A 383 9.25 10.43 -1.89
N ALA A 384 7.94 10.71 -1.84
CA ALA A 384 7.41 12.06 -1.67
C ALA A 384 7.78 12.67 -0.31
N VAL A 385 7.71 11.87 0.76
CA VAL A 385 8.06 12.29 2.11
C VAL A 385 9.57 12.54 2.23
N THR A 386 10.38 11.62 1.71
CA THR A 386 11.85 11.78 1.73
C THR A 386 12.28 12.98 0.89
N TRP A 387 11.65 13.22 -0.27
CA TRP A 387 11.89 14.42 -1.07
C TRP A 387 11.56 15.71 -0.32
N SER A 388 10.44 15.73 0.40
CA SER A 388 9.92 16.96 1.01
C SER A 388 10.56 17.29 2.37
N LEU A 389 10.86 16.26 3.18
CA LEU A 389 11.29 16.44 4.58
C LEU A 389 12.75 16.05 4.84
N GLN A 390 13.40 15.31 3.93
CA GLN A 390 14.75 14.78 4.15
C GLN A 390 15.74 15.35 3.14
N LYS A 391 17.03 15.08 3.38
CA LYS A 391 18.11 15.50 2.49
C LYS A 391 18.08 14.71 1.18
N ARG A 392 18.58 15.31 0.10
CA ARG A 392 18.71 14.65 -1.21
C ARG A 392 19.48 13.32 -1.14
N SER A 393 20.49 13.22 -0.26
CA SER A 393 21.26 11.99 -0.03
C SER A 393 20.40 10.83 0.50
N GLU A 394 19.43 11.12 1.38
CA GLU A 394 18.50 10.10 1.90
C GLU A 394 17.53 9.64 0.81
N LEU A 395 17.12 10.53 -0.08
CA LEU A 395 16.31 10.17 -1.23
C LEU A 395 17.08 9.25 -2.19
N ASN A 396 18.33 9.58 -2.51
CA ASN A 396 19.17 8.72 -3.35
C ASN A 396 19.33 7.34 -2.71
N ARG A 397 19.65 7.30 -1.42
CA ARG A 397 19.74 6.03 -0.66
C ARG A 397 18.43 5.23 -0.69
N LEU A 398 17.27 5.88 -0.63
CA LEU A 398 15.98 5.20 -0.74
C LEU A 398 15.81 4.51 -2.09
N TYR A 399 16.17 5.18 -3.18
CA TYR A 399 16.14 4.61 -4.53
C TYR A 399 17.19 3.50 -4.71
N GLU A 400 18.42 3.70 -4.23
CA GLU A 400 19.49 2.68 -4.25
C GLU A 400 19.06 1.40 -3.53
N GLU A 401 18.51 1.51 -2.31
CA GLU A 401 18.03 0.35 -1.55
C GLU A 401 16.84 -0.32 -2.27
N TYR A 402 15.93 0.47 -2.86
CA TYR A 402 14.79 -0.04 -3.63
C TYR A 402 15.23 -0.82 -4.87
N THR A 403 16.11 -0.27 -5.70
CA THR A 403 16.57 -0.91 -6.93
C THR A 403 17.49 -2.09 -6.65
N ALA A 404 18.33 -2.03 -5.61
CA ALA A 404 19.11 -3.16 -5.14
C ALA A 404 18.21 -4.34 -4.71
N ALA A 405 17.15 -4.06 -3.94
CA ALA A 405 16.19 -5.09 -3.54
C ALA A 405 15.37 -5.61 -4.75
N LEU A 406 14.93 -4.72 -5.63
CA LEU A 406 14.17 -5.06 -6.83
C LEU A 406 14.98 -5.98 -7.75
N LYS A 407 16.25 -5.68 -8.00
CA LYS A 407 17.15 -6.52 -8.82
C LYS A 407 17.26 -7.96 -8.29
N LEU A 408 17.23 -8.14 -6.97
CA LEU A 408 17.35 -9.45 -6.33
C LEU A 408 16.07 -10.29 -6.39
N LEU A 409 14.93 -9.71 -6.76
CA LEU A 409 13.69 -10.47 -6.91
C LEU A 409 13.78 -11.47 -8.07
N PRO A 410 13.11 -12.62 -7.98
CA PRO A 410 12.93 -13.51 -9.13
C PRO A 410 12.30 -12.77 -10.31
N LEU A 411 12.73 -13.08 -11.54
CA LEU A 411 12.26 -12.45 -12.77
C LEU A 411 10.74 -12.25 -12.89
N PRO A 412 9.87 -13.23 -12.55
CA PRO A 412 8.42 -13.01 -12.54
C PRO A 412 7.98 -11.84 -11.68
N THR A 413 8.54 -11.72 -10.48
CA THR A 413 8.18 -10.69 -9.52
C THR A 413 8.77 -9.36 -9.94
N PHE A 414 10.02 -9.37 -10.41
CA PHE A 414 10.67 -8.19 -11.00
C PHE A 414 9.81 -7.57 -12.11
N SER A 415 9.31 -8.40 -13.05
CA SER A 415 8.45 -7.95 -14.13
C SER A 415 7.14 -7.35 -13.61
N LEU A 416 6.54 -7.90 -12.56
CA LEU A 416 5.33 -7.31 -11.97
C LEU A 416 5.54 -5.90 -11.44
N PHE A 417 6.71 -5.56 -10.89
CA PHE A 417 6.99 -4.21 -10.40
C PHE A 417 7.32 -3.24 -11.55
N LEU A 418 8.13 -3.69 -12.50
CA LEU A 418 8.62 -2.83 -13.58
C LEU A 418 7.57 -2.59 -14.67
N SER A 419 6.76 -3.60 -14.98
CA SER A 419 5.82 -3.58 -16.13
C SER A 419 4.40 -3.10 -15.76
N GLN A 420 4.17 -2.48 -14.60
CA GLN A 420 2.84 -1.94 -14.26
C GLN A 420 2.44 -0.81 -15.20
N ARG A 421 1.25 -0.94 -15.79
CA ARG A 421 0.62 0.05 -16.67
C ARG A 421 -0.89 0.13 -16.37
N PRO A 422 -1.45 1.33 -16.11
CA PRO A 422 -0.76 2.60 -15.87
C PRO A 422 0.13 2.53 -14.61
N ASN A 423 1.26 3.24 -14.63
CA ASN A 423 2.19 3.21 -13.49
C ASN A 423 1.76 4.24 -12.43
N ILE A 424 1.77 3.82 -11.16
CA ILE A 424 1.39 4.67 -10.02
C ILE A 424 2.51 5.65 -9.65
N LEU A 425 3.76 5.26 -9.91
CA LEU A 425 4.94 6.07 -9.64
C LEU A 425 5.02 7.26 -10.60
N LEU A 426 5.58 8.35 -10.10
CA LEU A 426 5.85 9.53 -10.91
C LEU A 426 6.87 9.18 -12.01
N PRO A 427 6.77 9.76 -13.20
CA PRO A 427 7.72 9.47 -14.28
C PRO A 427 9.18 9.74 -13.91
N GLU A 428 9.46 10.77 -13.11
CA GLU A 428 10.81 11.11 -12.61
C GLU A 428 11.35 10.00 -11.69
N ALA A 429 10.48 9.39 -10.89
CA ALA A 429 10.81 8.22 -10.08
C ALA A 429 11.15 7.01 -10.98
N LEU A 430 10.40 6.82 -12.07
CA LEU A 430 10.66 5.75 -13.04
C LEU A 430 11.97 5.98 -13.79
N VAL A 431 12.29 7.22 -14.19
CA VAL A 431 13.60 7.57 -14.77
C VAL A 431 14.71 7.15 -13.80
N THR A 432 14.61 7.57 -12.53
CA THR A 432 15.60 7.25 -11.50
C THR A 432 15.74 5.74 -11.33
N ILE A 433 14.64 5.00 -11.19
CA ILE A 433 14.65 3.53 -11.06
C ILE A 433 15.31 2.87 -12.28
N ASN A 434 14.99 3.30 -13.51
CA ASN A 434 15.58 2.71 -14.71
C ASN A 434 17.09 2.96 -14.77
N LYS A 435 17.56 4.19 -14.49
CA LYS A 435 19.00 4.54 -14.47
C LYS A 435 19.76 3.71 -13.43
N GLU A 436 19.26 3.65 -12.21
CA GLU A 436 19.84 2.83 -11.13
C GLU A 436 19.87 1.33 -11.49
N LEU A 437 18.80 0.81 -12.11
CA LEU A 437 18.78 -0.58 -12.58
C LEU A 437 19.76 -0.83 -13.72
N PHE A 438 19.96 0.13 -14.64
CA PHE A 438 21.00 0.06 -15.65
C PHE A 438 22.38 -0.02 -15.00
N ASP A 439 22.68 0.82 -14.01
CA ASP A 439 23.96 0.79 -13.29
C ASP A 439 24.21 -0.55 -12.60
N LEU A 440 23.16 -1.15 -12.04
CA LEU A 440 23.25 -2.45 -11.38
C LEU A 440 23.37 -3.64 -12.35
N LEU A 441 22.81 -3.55 -13.56
CA LEU A 441 22.71 -4.66 -14.51
C LEU A 441 23.71 -4.58 -15.66
N LEU A 442 24.24 -3.41 -16.00
CA LEU A 442 25.19 -3.22 -17.10
C LEU A 442 26.64 -3.51 -16.67
N PRO A 443 27.52 -3.91 -17.61
CA PRO A 443 28.94 -4.11 -17.35
C PRO A 443 29.63 -2.78 -17.09
N SER A 444 30.62 -2.73 -16.20
CA SER A 444 31.37 -1.50 -15.88
C SER A 444 32.04 -0.80 -17.08
N SER A 445 32.16 -1.47 -18.22
CA SER A 445 32.67 -0.93 -19.48
C SER A 445 31.64 -0.16 -20.30
N TYR A 446 30.39 -0.08 -19.87
CA TYR A 446 29.34 0.64 -20.61
C TYR A 446 29.66 2.14 -20.66
N LYS A 447 29.24 2.81 -21.75
CA LYS A 447 29.56 4.24 -21.96
C LYS A 447 28.87 5.09 -20.89
N ASN A 448 29.63 5.93 -20.19
CA ASN A 448 29.07 6.77 -19.13
C ASN A 448 28.08 7.80 -19.73
N PRO A 449 26.83 7.90 -19.22
CA PRO A 449 25.81 8.84 -19.69
C PRO A 449 26.26 10.30 -19.69
N SER A 450 27.03 10.73 -18.69
CA SER A 450 27.60 12.08 -18.59
C SER A 450 28.49 12.49 -19.77
N ARG A 451 29.03 11.52 -20.53
CA ARG A 451 29.86 11.79 -21.72
C ARG A 451 29.04 11.95 -23.00
N VAL A 452 27.79 11.50 -22.98
CA VAL A 452 26.89 11.55 -24.15
C VAL A 452 25.94 12.73 -24.04
N ASP A 453 25.37 12.91 -22.86
CA ASP A 453 24.46 14.00 -22.56
C ASP A 453 24.76 14.53 -21.15
N PRO A 454 25.75 15.42 -21.01
CA PRO A 454 26.18 15.94 -19.71
C PRO A 454 25.08 16.72 -18.99
N GLU A 455 24.26 17.48 -19.74
CA GLU A 455 23.20 18.31 -19.18
C GLU A 455 22.04 17.46 -18.68
N GLY A 456 21.58 16.49 -19.49
CA GLY A 456 20.55 15.55 -19.07
C GLY A 456 20.99 14.71 -17.87
N ASP A 457 22.26 14.28 -17.85
CA ASP A 457 22.75 13.44 -16.74
C ASP A 457 22.83 14.23 -15.43
N ALA A 458 23.28 15.48 -15.48
CA ALA A 458 23.30 16.38 -14.33
C ALA A 458 21.89 16.67 -13.78
N GLN A 459 20.88 16.72 -14.64
CA GLN A 459 19.47 16.87 -14.26
C GLN A 459 18.83 15.55 -13.82
N GLY A 460 19.52 14.42 -13.96
CA GLY A 460 18.99 13.09 -13.66
C GLY A 460 17.97 12.59 -14.69
N SER A 461 17.92 13.18 -15.89
CA SER A 461 17.00 12.77 -16.95
C SER A 461 17.47 11.50 -17.67
N LEU A 462 16.54 10.90 -18.42
CA LEU A 462 16.80 9.87 -19.40
C LEU A 462 16.56 10.51 -20.78
N SER A 463 17.54 10.46 -21.67
CA SER A 463 17.43 11.01 -23.02
C SER A 463 17.66 9.95 -24.10
N MET A 464 17.23 10.24 -25.33
CA MET A 464 17.45 9.35 -26.48
C MET A 464 18.93 9.02 -26.71
N PRO A 465 19.86 10.00 -26.69
CA PRO A 465 21.28 9.70 -26.84
C PRO A 465 21.84 8.77 -25.75
N MET A 466 21.40 8.93 -24.49
CA MET A 466 21.79 8.01 -23.42
C MET A 466 21.27 6.60 -23.68
N LEU A 467 19.99 6.49 -24.05
CA LEU A 467 19.38 5.20 -24.36
C LEU A 467 20.13 4.50 -25.50
N GLU A 468 20.33 5.20 -26.61
CA GLU A 468 20.98 4.68 -27.82
C GLU A 468 22.44 4.29 -27.60
N HIS A 469 23.24 5.15 -26.96
CA HIS A 469 24.70 5.00 -26.91
C HIS A 469 25.24 4.43 -25.59
N CYS A 470 24.44 4.38 -24.53
CA CYS A 470 24.88 3.90 -23.23
C CYS A 470 24.14 2.65 -22.77
N TYR A 471 22.86 2.49 -23.10
CA TYR A 471 22.02 1.47 -22.44
C TYR A 471 21.62 0.32 -23.36
N VAL A 472 20.96 0.56 -24.50
CA VAL A 472 20.29 -0.51 -25.27
C VAL A 472 21.25 -1.54 -25.88
N LEU A 473 22.46 -1.11 -26.21
CA LEU A 473 23.43 -1.85 -27.02
C LEU A 473 24.20 -2.93 -26.25
N HIS A 474 24.11 -2.93 -24.93
CA HIS A 474 24.91 -3.80 -24.07
C HIS A 474 24.10 -5.01 -23.54
N PRO A 475 24.77 -6.15 -23.33
CA PRO A 475 24.22 -7.25 -22.54
C PRO A 475 24.41 -6.98 -21.04
N ALA A 476 23.76 -7.78 -20.18
CA ALA A 476 23.94 -7.65 -18.73
C ALA A 476 25.38 -7.93 -18.31
N ASN A 477 25.80 -7.49 -17.12
CA ASN A 477 27.14 -7.70 -16.58
C ASN A 477 27.45 -9.18 -16.37
N THR A 478 26.46 -9.98 -15.98
CA THR A 478 26.61 -11.44 -15.81
C THR A 478 26.29 -12.23 -17.10
N VAL A 479 26.67 -13.50 -17.12
CA VAL A 479 26.23 -14.48 -18.14
C VAL A 479 24.90 -15.14 -17.77
N ALA A 480 24.28 -14.73 -16.66
CA ALA A 480 23.01 -15.30 -16.22
C ALA A 480 21.89 -14.91 -17.20
N LEU A 481 21.10 -15.89 -17.59
CA LEU A 481 19.97 -15.69 -18.48
C LEU A 481 18.92 -14.77 -17.83
N GLU A 482 18.68 -14.93 -16.52
CA GLU A 482 17.75 -14.11 -15.75
C GLU A 482 18.14 -12.62 -15.75
N ASP A 483 19.42 -12.30 -15.53
CA ASP A 483 19.89 -10.91 -15.53
C ASP A 483 19.78 -10.26 -16.92
N ASN A 484 20.04 -11.02 -17.98
CA ASN A 484 19.85 -10.53 -19.36
C ASN A 484 18.37 -10.32 -19.68
N ALA A 485 17.48 -11.18 -19.19
CA ALA A 485 16.03 -10.98 -19.29
C ALA A 485 15.56 -9.74 -18.52
N LYS A 486 16.02 -9.54 -17.27
CA LYS A 486 15.73 -8.34 -16.47
C LYS A 486 16.20 -7.08 -17.19
N LEU A 487 17.44 -7.05 -17.68
CA LEU A 487 17.97 -5.91 -18.42
C LEU A 487 17.12 -5.61 -19.67
N SER A 488 16.67 -6.64 -20.40
CA SER A 488 15.82 -6.46 -21.57
C SER A 488 14.48 -5.80 -21.21
N LEU A 489 13.88 -6.15 -20.06
CA LEU A 489 12.69 -5.49 -19.54
C LEU A 489 12.95 -4.03 -19.11
N VAL A 490 14.13 -3.72 -18.57
CA VAL A 490 14.52 -2.33 -18.23
C VAL A 490 14.67 -1.49 -19.50
N VAL A 491 15.24 -2.06 -20.57
CA VAL A 491 15.30 -1.40 -21.89
C VAL A 491 13.89 -1.10 -22.43
N GLU A 492 12.97 -2.07 -22.38
CA GLU A 492 11.58 -1.83 -22.77
C GLU A 492 10.92 -0.73 -21.94
N SER A 493 11.10 -0.76 -20.62
CA SER A 493 10.57 0.24 -19.70
C SER A 493 11.09 1.65 -20.03
N ALA A 494 12.38 1.79 -20.33
CA ALA A 494 13.02 3.04 -20.72
C ALA A 494 12.48 3.57 -22.07
N ILE A 495 12.35 2.71 -23.09
CA ILE A 495 11.76 3.09 -24.39
C ILE A 495 10.33 3.57 -24.20
N GLN A 496 9.51 2.80 -23.47
CA GLN A 496 8.12 3.17 -23.21
C GLN A 496 7.99 4.48 -22.43
N LEU A 497 8.95 4.77 -21.52
CA LEU A 497 8.97 6.01 -20.77
C LEU A 497 9.25 7.21 -21.67
N LEU A 498 10.30 7.14 -22.50
CA LEU A 498 10.59 8.18 -23.50
C LEU A 498 9.46 8.34 -24.50
N TRP A 499 8.81 7.24 -24.89
CA TRP A 499 7.65 7.27 -25.77
C TRP A 499 6.50 8.06 -25.15
N SER A 500 6.21 7.82 -23.88
CA SER A 500 5.10 8.52 -23.19
C SER A 500 5.28 10.03 -23.04
N PHE A 501 6.49 10.53 -23.32
CA PHE A 501 6.84 11.95 -23.32
C PHE A 501 7.11 12.51 -24.72
N ASP A 502 6.78 11.76 -25.77
CA ASP A 502 7.04 12.14 -27.16
C ASP A 502 8.53 12.48 -27.43
N MET A 503 9.43 11.82 -26.69
CA MET A 503 10.88 12.01 -26.81
C MET A 503 11.54 10.99 -27.73
N MET A 504 10.80 10.00 -28.26
CA MET A 504 11.33 8.96 -29.14
C MET A 504 11.39 9.47 -30.59
N VAL A 505 12.56 9.34 -31.22
CA VAL A 505 12.76 9.64 -32.64
C VAL A 505 13.40 8.44 -33.32
N TYR A 506 12.87 8.05 -34.48
CA TYR A 506 13.46 6.96 -35.27
C TYR A 506 14.74 7.43 -35.99
N SER A 507 15.83 6.70 -35.75
CA SER A 507 17.08 6.76 -36.51
C SER A 507 17.52 5.33 -36.87
N GLU A 508 18.23 5.19 -37.98
CA GLU A 508 18.79 3.89 -38.40
C GLU A 508 19.85 3.42 -37.39
N GLU A 509 20.57 4.36 -36.78
CA GLU A 509 21.54 4.11 -35.72
C GLU A 509 20.88 3.54 -34.46
N PHE A 510 19.72 4.07 -34.06
CA PHE A 510 18.97 3.56 -32.92
C PHE A 510 18.43 2.15 -33.18
N GLU A 511 17.87 1.90 -34.36
CA GLU A 511 17.44 0.56 -34.77
C GLU A 511 18.60 -0.44 -34.72
N ALA A 512 19.75 -0.09 -35.30
CA ALA A 512 20.95 -0.91 -35.27
C ALA A 512 21.46 -1.15 -33.84
N ALA A 513 21.39 -0.14 -32.96
CA ALA A 513 21.78 -0.25 -31.56
C ALA A 513 20.87 -1.23 -30.78
N VAL A 514 19.55 -1.14 -30.97
CA VAL A 514 18.58 -2.04 -30.34
C VAL A 514 18.75 -3.47 -30.84
N GLU A 515 18.86 -3.70 -32.15
CA GLU A 515 19.10 -5.02 -32.72
C GLU A 515 20.39 -5.66 -32.20
N LYS A 516 21.47 -4.88 -32.17
CA LYS A 516 22.77 -5.29 -31.64
C LYS A 516 22.64 -5.67 -30.17
N GLY A 517 21.89 -4.89 -29.40
CA GLY A 517 21.58 -5.16 -28.00
C GLY A 517 20.84 -6.48 -27.78
N ILE A 518 19.79 -6.74 -28.57
CA ILE A 518 19.01 -7.99 -28.51
C ILE A 518 19.93 -9.18 -28.78
N LYS A 519 20.68 -9.14 -29.90
CA LYS A 519 21.64 -10.19 -30.28
C LYS A 519 22.71 -10.39 -29.20
N ALA A 520 23.21 -9.31 -28.59
CA ALA A 520 24.22 -9.37 -27.53
C ALA A 520 23.69 -10.06 -26.26
N ARG A 521 22.48 -9.70 -25.79
CA ARG A 521 21.84 -10.31 -24.61
C ARG A 521 21.61 -11.80 -24.82
N GLU A 522 21.05 -12.19 -25.97
CA GLU A 522 20.83 -13.60 -26.29
C GLU A 522 22.12 -14.41 -26.39
N THR A 523 23.15 -13.85 -27.04
CA THR A 523 24.43 -14.53 -27.22
C THR A 523 25.15 -14.71 -25.90
N LYS A 524 25.13 -13.68 -25.02
CA LYS A 524 25.78 -13.76 -23.71
C LYS A 524 25.11 -14.79 -22.81
N ALA A 525 23.78 -14.87 -22.84
CA ALA A 525 23.03 -15.84 -22.05
C ALA A 525 23.25 -17.31 -22.49
N LYS A 526 23.56 -17.55 -23.78
CA LYS A 526 23.84 -18.90 -24.32
C LYS A 526 25.18 -19.49 -23.88
N LYS A 527 26.15 -18.68 -23.43
CA LYS A 527 27.53 -19.13 -23.07
C LYS A 527 27.60 -20.17 -21.94
N ARG A 528 26.56 -20.32 -21.11
CA ARG A 528 26.49 -21.31 -20.01
C ARG A 528 26.16 -22.75 -20.50
N ARG A 529 25.71 -22.95 -21.74
CA ARG A 529 25.13 -24.23 -22.22
C ARG A 529 26.11 -25.28 -22.76
N THR A 530 27.42 -25.19 -22.49
CA THR A 530 28.40 -26.19 -22.96
C THR A 530 28.43 -27.50 -22.15
N GLY A 531 27.52 -27.71 -21.20
CA GLY A 531 27.38 -28.96 -20.43
C GLY A 531 25.96 -29.54 -20.44
N LYS A 532 25.84 -30.88 -20.33
CA LYS A 532 24.58 -31.63 -20.17
C LYS A 532 23.93 -31.33 -18.81
N MET A 533 23.43 -30.12 -18.60
CA MET A 533 22.62 -29.77 -17.43
C MET A 533 21.21 -29.49 -17.94
N LYS A 534 20.27 -30.35 -17.54
CA LYS A 534 18.85 -30.25 -17.90
C LYS A 534 18.36 -28.86 -17.48
N GLY A 535 17.80 -28.09 -18.43
CA GLY A 535 17.38 -26.70 -18.18
C GLY A 535 16.39 -26.64 -17.02
N ASP A 536 16.68 -25.79 -16.04
CA ASP A 536 15.77 -25.52 -14.94
C ASP A 536 14.52 -24.80 -15.47
N ALA A 537 13.37 -24.96 -14.81
CA ALA A 537 12.13 -24.31 -15.21
C ALA A 537 12.24 -22.77 -15.15
N GLY A 538 13.08 -22.24 -14.25
CA GLY A 538 13.44 -20.82 -14.21
C GLY A 538 14.22 -20.36 -15.44
N ASP A 539 15.16 -21.18 -15.94
CA ASP A 539 15.92 -20.87 -17.15
C ASP A 539 15.01 -20.89 -18.40
N ALA A 540 14.05 -21.80 -18.48
CA ALA A 540 13.09 -21.85 -19.59
C ALA A 540 12.23 -20.58 -19.66
N MET A 541 11.71 -20.11 -18.52
CA MET A 541 10.96 -18.87 -18.45
C MET A 541 11.83 -17.65 -18.76
N ALA A 542 13.04 -17.56 -18.21
CA ALA A 542 13.93 -16.43 -18.49
C ALA A 542 14.27 -16.36 -19.99
N GLN A 543 14.40 -17.50 -20.66
CA GLN A 543 14.58 -17.57 -22.11
C GLN A 543 13.35 -17.03 -22.86
N ASP A 544 12.15 -17.41 -22.42
CA ASP A 544 10.89 -16.97 -23.02
C ASP A 544 10.68 -15.45 -22.84
N VAL A 545 10.88 -14.94 -21.62
CA VAL A 545 10.81 -13.50 -21.35
C VAL A 545 11.80 -12.71 -22.20
N LEU A 546 13.04 -13.20 -22.33
CA LEU A 546 14.06 -12.54 -23.14
C LEU A 546 13.71 -12.55 -24.64
N ALA A 547 13.21 -13.65 -25.18
CA ALA A 547 12.79 -13.75 -26.58
C ALA A 547 11.56 -12.88 -26.88
N ASN A 548 10.56 -12.92 -26.00
CA ASN A 548 9.35 -12.10 -26.11
C ASN A 548 9.68 -10.61 -25.96
N SER A 549 10.65 -10.25 -25.11
CA SER A 549 11.20 -8.90 -24.99
C SER A 549 11.82 -8.42 -26.30
N GLY A 550 12.69 -9.23 -26.92
CA GLY A 550 13.28 -8.90 -28.21
C GLY A 550 12.22 -8.67 -29.30
N THR A 551 11.18 -9.50 -29.32
CA THR A 551 10.06 -9.34 -30.27
C THR A 551 9.30 -8.04 -30.04
N ARG A 552 8.98 -7.68 -28.78
CA ARG A 552 8.31 -6.42 -28.45
C ARG A 552 9.16 -5.20 -28.80
N LEU A 553 10.47 -5.26 -28.58
CA LEU A 553 11.40 -4.21 -28.97
C LEU A 553 11.40 -4.01 -30.50
N GLY A 554 11.37 -5.10 -31.28
CA GLY A 554 11.22 -5.02 -32.74
C GLY A 554 9.92 -4.35 -33.17
N ILE A 555 8.80 -4.74 -32.58
CA ILE A 555 7.48 -4.12 -32.86
C ILE A 555 7.48 -2.62 -32.52
N LEU A 556 8.13 -2.22 -31.41
CA LEU A 556 8.25 -0.80 -31.05
C LEU A 556 9.07 -0.02 -32.08
N LEU A 557 10.12 -0.60 -32.65
CA LEU A 557 10.91 0.03 -33.71
C LEU A 557 10.11 0.17 -35.00
N GLU A 558 9.38 -0.88 -35.41
CA GLU A 558 8.50 -0.84 -36.58
C GLU A 558 7.43 0.27 -36.43
N ALA A 559 6.87 0.42 -35.23
CA ALA A 559 5.93 1.50 -34.93
C ALA A 559 6.59 2.89 -35.05
N LEU A 560 7.81 3.09 -34.53
CA LEU A 560 8.52 4.37 -34.66
C LEU A 560 8.83 4.71 -36.12
N LYS A 561 9.22 3.69 -36.89
CA LYS A 561 9.50 3.84 -38.31
C LYS A 561 8.26 4.28 -39.08
N ALA A 562 7.13 3.62 -38.83
CA ALA A 562 5.85 3.97 -39.44
C ALA A 562 5.38 5.39 -39.07
N VAL A 563 5.62 5.83 -37.83
CA VAL A 563 5.32 7.22 -37.41
C VAL A 563 6.17 8.22 -38.21
N LYS A 564 7.48 7.97 -38.34
CA LYS A 564 8.37 8.82 -39.14
C LYS A 564 8.01 8.84 -40.63
N GLU A 565 7.56 7.71 -41.19
CA GLU A 565 7.14 7.64 -42.60
C GLU A 565 5.79 8.35 -42.86
N ALA A 566 5.00 8.58 -41.82
CA ALA A 566 3.72 9.28 -41.89
C ALA A 566 3.84 10.81 -41.69
N GLU A 567 4.95 11.28 -41.11
CA GLU A 567 5.34 12.69 -41.00
C GLU A 567 6.06 13.19 -42.26
#